data_AF-A0A7S2CDX7-F1
#
_entry.id   AF-A0A7S2CDX7-F1
#
_cell.length_a   1.000
_cell.length_b   1.000
_cell.length_c   1.000
_cell.angle_alpha   90.00
_cell.angle_beta   90.00
_cell.angle_gamma   90.00
#
_symmetry.space_group_name_H-M   'P 1'
#
loop_
_entity.id
_entity.type
_entity.pdbx_description
1 polymer ?
#
loop_
_entity_poly.entity_id
_entity_poly.type
_entity_poly.pdbx_seq_one_letter_code
_entity_poly.pdbx_strand_id
1 'polypeptide(L)'
;RSLGLSCFVALLQVAAATDKEGAAFLAENAKKEGVVVLASGLQYKVITASTNATALSPKPSDPCLCHYEGTLLDGTIFDSSRKRGSPTTFAPNQVIKGWTEALQLMKEGDRWQLFI
;
A
#
# COMPACT_ATOMS: atom_id res chain seq x y z
N ARG A 1 -2.13 30.08 1.70
CA ARG A 1 -2.93 29.33 0.71
C ARG A 1 -2.95 27.88 1.17
N SER A 2 -4.10 27.40 1.66
CA SER A 2 -4.28 26.04 2.19
C SER A 2 -3.77 24.99 1.21
N LEU A 3 -2.68 24.32 1.59
CA LEU A 3 -2.31 23.04 1.01
C LEU A 3 -3.39 22.07 1.47
N GLY A 4 -4.33 21.79 0.56
CA GLY A 4 -5.44 20.89 0.75
C GLY A 4 -4.92 19.57 1.31
N LEU A 5 -5.57 19.13 2.37
CA LEU A 5 -5.40 17.82 2.98
C LEU A 5 -5.84 16.78 1.93
N SER A 6 -4.94 16.41 1.02
CA SER A 6 -5.19 15.36 0.03
C SER A 6 -5.50 14.07 0.76
N CYS A 7 -6.69 13.55 0.55
CA CYS A 7 -7.23 12.41 1.26
C CYS A 7 -6.79 11.15 0.50
N PHE A 8 -5.61 10.64 0.85
CA PHE A 8 -5.00 9.48 0.19
C PHE A 8 -5.63 8.17 0.68
N VAL A 9 -6.83 7.80 0.21
CA VAL A 9 -7.45 6.52 0.60
C VAL A 9 -6.78 5.32 -0.07
N ALA A 10 -5.57 4.99 0.36
CA ALA A 10 -4.81 3.83 -0.08
C ALA A 10 -5.11 2.62 0.80
N LEU A 11 -6.04 1.74 0.39
CA LEU A 11 -6.23 0.43 1.06
C LEU A 11 -5.13 -0.53 0.65
N LEU A 12 -4.05 -0.50 1.43
CA LEU A 12 -3.01 -1.51 1.43
C LEU A 12 -3.48 -2.72 2.23
N GLN A 13 -3.62 -3.84 1.54
CA GLN A 13 -3.43 -5.17 2.14
C GLN A 13 -1.95 -5.48 2.10
N VAL A 14 -1.35 -5.87 3.23
CA VAL A 14 0.04 -6.32 3.31
C VAL A 14 -0.02 -7.77 3.71
N ALA A 15 0.64 -8.65 2.96
CA ALA A 15 0.96 -10.02 3.35
C ALA A 15 2.47 -10.10 3.60
N ALA A 16 2.88 -10.33 4.85
CA ALA A 16 4.29 -10.36 5.26
C ALA A 16 4.87 -11.78 5.11
N ALA A 17 5.92 -11.93 4.32
CA ALA A 17 6.48 -13.20 3.87
C ALA A 17 7.96 -13.37 4.31
N THR A 18 8.22 -13.47 5.62
CA THR A 18 9.60 -13.48 6.17
C THR A 18 10.22 -14.87 6.34
N ASP A 19 9.48 -15.92 6.05
CA ASP A 19 9.87 -17.32 6.16
C ASP A 19 9.82 -18.03 4.80
N LYS A 20 10.06 -19.35 4.79
CA LYS A 20 10.11 -20.14 3.56
C LYS A 20 8.74 -20.15 2.86
N GLU A 21 7.68 -20.19 3.65
CA GLU A 21 6.29 -20.15 3.24
C GLU A 21 5.99 -18.81 2.55
N GLY A 22 6.47 -17.71 3.12
CA GLY A 22 6.41 -16.39 2.52
C GLY A 22 7.15 -16.27 1.18
N ALA A 23 8.38 -16.76 1.11
CA ALA A 23 9.15 -16.75 -0.14
C ALA A 23 8.44 -17.55 -1.25
N ALA A 24 7.88 -18.72 -0.91
CA ALA A 24 7.09 -19.52 -1.85
C ALA A 24 5.81 -18.78 -2.28
N PHE A 25 5.11 -18.13 -1.34
CA PHE A 25 3.95 -17.31 -1.65
C PHE A 25 4.30 -16.20 -2.63
N LEU A 26 5.35 -15.42 -2.37
CA LEU A 26 5.79 -14.33 -3.25
C LEU A 26 6.21 -14.86 -4.63
N ALA A 27 6.91 -15.99 -4.71
CA ALA A 27 7.29 -16.60 -5.98
C ALA A 27 6.09 -17.02 -6.84
N GLU A 28 5.04 -17.57 -6.23
CA GLU A 28 3.81 -17.89 -6.94
C GLU A 28 2.95 -16.66 -7.23
N ASN A 29 2.92 -15.69 -6.31
CA ASN A 29 2.15 -14.47 -6.46
C ASN A 29 2.66 -13.59 -7.62
N ALA A 30 3.97 -13.55 -7.83
CA ALA A 30 4.61 -12.83 -8.94
C ALA A 30 4.11 -13.28 -10.33
N LYS A 31 3.60 -14.51 -10.44
CA LYS A 31 3.10 -15.08 -11.71
C LYS A 31 1.63 -14.74 -11.97
N LYS A 32 0.91 -14.19 -10.98
CA LYS A 32 -0.53 -13.91 -11.10
C LYS A 32 -0.78 -12.67 -11.94
N GLU A 33 -1.89 -12.68 -12.67
CA GLU A 33 -2.30 -11.55 -13.50
C GLU A 33 -2.56 -10.28 -12.67
N GLY A 34 -1.97 -9.18 -13.15
CA GLY A 34 -2.07 -7.86 -12.55
C GLY A 34 -1.15 -7.65 -11.34
N VAL A 35 -0.32 -8.63 -10.97
CA VAL A 35 0.76 -8.44 -10.00
C VAL A 35 1.97 -7.85 -10.71
N VAL A 36 2.47 -6.74 -10.17
CA VAL A 36 3.69 -6.07 -10.59
C VAL A 36 4.76 -6.31 -9.54
N VAL A 37 5.96 -6.70 -9.99
CA VAL A 37 7.13 -6.91 -9.12
C VAL A 37 8.14 -5.80 -9.38
N LEU A 38 8.54 -5.11 -8.30
CA LEU A 38 9.56 -4.06 -8.35
C LEU A 38 10.96 -4.65 -8.11
N ALA A 39 11.99 -3.88 -8.47
CA ALA A 39 13.38 -4.27 -8.27
C ALA A 39 13.75 -4.49 -6.79
N SER A 40 13.02 -3.86 -5.87
CA SER A 40 13.17 -4.06 -4.43
C SER A 40 12.64 -5.42 -3.94
N GLY A 41 11.90 -6.15 -4.78
CA GLY A 41 11.16 -7.35 -4.41
C GLY A 41 9.72 -7.07 -3.96
N LEU A 42 9.34 -5.81 -3.74
CA LEU A 42 7.95 -5.44 -3.45
C LEU A 42 7.05 -5.89 -4.60
N GLN A 43 5.95 -6.57 -4.26
CA GLN A 43 4.91 -6.87 -5.23
C GLN A 43 3.66 -6.08 -4.91
N TYR A 44 2.94 -5.65 -5.93
CA TYR A 44 1.65 -5.00 -5.74
C TYR A 44 0.67 -5.33 -6.86
N LYS A 45 -0.61 -5.11 -6.57
CA LYS A 45 -1.70 -5.15 -7.55
C LYS A 45 -2.55 -3.90 -7.41
N VAL A 46 -2.80 -3.22 -8.52
CA VAL A 46 -3.74 -2.10 -8.56
C VAL A 46 -5.16 -2.66 -8.53
N ILE A 47 -5.90 -2.35 -7.48
CA ILE A 47 -7.31 -2.76 -7.31
C ILE A 47 -8.23 -1.69 -7.92
N THR A 48 -7.89 -0.42 -7.70
CA THR A 48 -8.60 0.71 -8.29
C THR A 48 -7.59 1.81 -8.53
N ALA A 49 -7.49 2.26 -9.78
CA ALA A 49 -6.67 3.41 -10.13
C ALA A 49 -7.43 4.71 -9.83
N SER A 50 -6.70 5.76 -9.49
CA SER A 50 -7.22 7.10 -9.29
C SER A 50 -7.99 7.57 -10.50
N THR A 51 -9.17 8.13 -10.27
CA THR A 51 -9.98 8.77 -11.30
C THR A 51 -9.52 10.21 -11.57
N ASN A 52 -8.65 10.76 -10.72
CA ASN A 52 -8.09 12.09 -10.90
C ASN A 52 -6.82 12.03 -11.74
N ALA A 53 -6.95 12.34 -13.03
CA ALA A 53 -5.83 12.37 -13.98
C ALA A 53 -4.71 13.35 -13.58
N THR A 54 -5.01 14.34 -12.74
CA THR A 54 -4.05 15.34 -12.26
C THR A 54 -3.45 15.02 -10.89
N ALA A 55 -3.87 13.92 -10.26
CA ALA A 55 -3.32 13.50 -8.98
C ALA A 55 -1.83 13.15 -9.13
N LEU A 56 -1.03 13.71 -8.21
CA LEU A 56 0.41 13.48 -8.13
C LEU A 56 0.71 12.47 -7.04
N SER A 57 1.83 11.77 -7.20
CA SER A 57 2.37 10.95 -6.13
C SER A 57 2.98 11.82 -5.02
N PRO A 58 2.81 11.43 -3.75
CA PRO A 58 3.33 12.18 -2.62
C PRO A 58 4.86 12.16 -2.59
N LYS A 59 5.47 13.24 -2.09
CA LYS A 59 6.88 13.29 -1.74
C LYS A 59 7.14 12.51 -0.45
N PRO A 60 8.41 12.17 -0.13
CA PRO A 60 8.75 11.40 1.07
C PRO A 60 8.18 11.92 2.39
N SER A 61 7.98 13.23 2.52
CA SER A 61 7.48 13.88 3.74
C SER A 61 6.02 14.35 3.65
N ASP A 62 5.35 14.13 2.51
CA ASP A 62 3.97 14.60 2.35
C ASP A 62 3.03 13.73 3.20
N PRO A 63 2.08 14.35 3.94
CA PRO A 63 1.12 13.60 4.73
C PRO A 63 0.06 12.95 3.85
N CYS A 64 -0.10 11.64 4.01
CA CYS A 64 -1.07 10.80 3.31
C CYS A 64 -2.10 10.24 4.30
N LEU A 65 -3.37 10.63 4.14
CA LEU A 65 -4.46 10.14 4.98
C LEU A 65 -5.04 8.83 4.45
N CYS A 66 -4.63 7.69 4.99
CA CYS A 66 -4.92 6.36 4.44
C CYS A 66 -5.89 5.54 5.28
N HIS A 67 -6.81 4.84 4.61
CA HIS A 67 -7.43 3.64 5.16
C HIS A 67 -6.67 2.41 4.70
N TYR A 68 -6.13 1.60 5.61
CA TYR A 68 -5.42 0.35 5.34
C TYR A 68 -5.95 -0.81 6.18
N GLU A 69 -5.56 -2.03 5.79
CA GLU A 69 -5.80 -3.28 6.53
C GLU A 69 -4.67 -4.29 6.28
N GLY A 70 -3.87 -4.59 7.29
CA GLY A 70 -2.80 -5.58 7.21
C GLY A 70 -3.25 -6.98 7.64
N THR A 71 -2.84 -7.99 6.88
CA THR A 71 -3.18 -9.41 7.12
C THR A 71 -1.94 -10.30 7.07
N LEU A 72 -1.89 -11.35 7.88
CA LEU A 72 -0.94 -12.43 7.65
C LEU A 72 -1.36 -13.27 6.43
N LEU A 73 -0.50 -14.18 5.97
CA LEU A 73 -0.78 -15.05 4.82
C LEU A 73 -1.99 -15.97 5.02
N ASP A 74 -2.30 -16.29 6.28
CA ASP A 74 -3.49 -17.06 6.68
C ASP A 74 -4.78 -16.22 6.72
N GLY A 75 -4.71 -14.92 6.43
CA GLY A 75 -5.82 -13.97 6.48
C GLY A 75 -6.05 -13.32 7.85
N THR A 76 -5.27 -13.67 8.88
CA THR A 76 -5.37 -13.05 10.20
C THR A 76 -5.05 -11.56 10.11
N ILE A 77 -6.03 -10.72 10.43
CA ILE A 77 -5.85 -9.26 10.45
C ILE A 77 -5.04 -8.87 11.69
N PHE A 78 -3.87 -8.28 11.49
CA PHE A 78 -3.05 -7.76 12.59
C PHE A 78 -3.30 -6.27 12.86
N ASP A 79 -3.73 -5.51 11.84
CA ASP A 79 -4.05 -4.09 11.99
C ASP A 79 -5.05 -3.63 10.92
N SER A 80 -6.03 -2.79 11.28
CA SER A 80 -7.02 -2.25 10.33
C SER A 80 -7.57 -0.92 10.80
N SER A 81 -7.30 0.13 10.03
CA SER A 81 -7.90 1.46 10.23
C SER A 81 -9.43 1.44 10.04
N ARG A 82 -9.94 0.55 9.19
CA ARG A 82 -11.38 0.42 8.95
C ARG A 82 -12.09 -0.15 10.17
N LYS A 83 -11.49 -1.14 10.84
CA LYS A 83 -11.98 -1.65 12.13
C LYS A 83 -11.98 -0.57 13.22
N ARG A 84 -11.02 0.35 13.18
CA ARG A 84 -10.99 1.53 14.08
C ARG A 84 -12.00 2.62 13.71
N GLY A 85 -12.58 2.57 12.52
CA GLY A 85 -13.57 3.54 12.04
C GLY A 85 -13.00 4.88 11.55
N SER A 86 -11.67 5.05 11.53
CA SER A 86 -11.03 6.29 11.06
C SER A 86 -9.71 6.01 10.32
N PRO A 87 -9.39 6.82 9.29
CA PRO A 87 -8.11 6.70 8.58
C PRO A 87 -6.95 7.15 9.47
N THR A 88 -5.72 6.84 9.05
CA THR A 88 -4.49 7.23 9.75
C THR A 88 -3.59 7.99 8.79
N THR A 89 -2.98 9.07 9.30
CA THR A 89 -2.02 9.87 8.51
C THR A 89 -0.64 9.26 8.61
N PHE A 90 -0.01 9.04 7.47
CA PHE A 90 1.37 8.57 7.35
C PHE A 90 2.15 9.50 6.42
N ALA A 91 3.45 9.64 6.63
CA ALA A 91 4.36 10.13 5.59
C ALA A 91 5.19 8.95 5.05
N PRO A 92 5.51 8.89 3.75
CA PRO A 92 6.28 7.77 3.19
C PRO A 92 7.59 7.50 3.94
N ASN A 93 8.27 8.51 4.47
CA ASN A 93 9.52 8.36 5.23
C ASN A 93 9.35 7.88 6.69
N GLN A 94 8.12 7.63 7.16
CA GLN A 94 7.82 7.23 8.54
C GLN A 94 7.28 5.79 8.66
N VAL A 95 7.24 5.07 7.54
CA VAL A 95 6.67 3.72 7.45
C VAL A 95 7.73 2.72 6.97
N ILE A 96 7.39 1.43 6.96
CA ILE A 96 8.29 0.38 6.48
C ILE A 96 8.63 0.58 4.99
N LYS A 97 9.80 0.09 4.56
CA LYS A 97 10.34 0.33 3.21
C LYS A 97 9.36 0.03 2.07
N GLY A 98 8.64 -1.09 2.14
CA GLY A 98 7.66 -1.45 1.12
C GLY A 98 6.52 -0.44 1.01
N TRP A 99 6.06 0.12 2.14
CA TRP A 99 5.09 1.21 2.14
C TRP A 99 5.69 2.52 1.64
N THR A 100 6.93 2.84 2.03
CA THR A 100 7.64 4.04 1.55
C THR A 100 7.70 4.06 0.03
N GLU A 101 8.07 2.93 -0.59
CA GLU A 101 8.15 2.80 -2.05
C GLU A 101 6.75 2.85 -2.67
N ALA A 102 5.80 2.06 -2.19
CA ALA A 102 4.44 2.02 -2.73
C ALA A 102 3.76 3.39 -2.70
N LEU A 103 3.77 4.09 -1.56
CA LEU A 103 3.10 5.37 -1.43
C LEU A 103 3.63 6.40 -2.43
N GLN A 104 4.92 6.39 -2.75
CA GLN A 104 5.54 7.29 -3.72
C GLN A 104 5.26 6.91 -5.19
N LEU A 105 4.68 5.73 -5.44
CA LEU A 105 4.20 5.32 -6.77
C LEU A 105 2.68 5.51 -6.92
N MET A 106 1.96 5.48 -5.80
CA MET A 106 0.52 5.71 -5.75
C MET A 106 0.16 7.17 -5.96
N LYS A 107 -1.08 7.40 -6.38
CA LYS A 107 -1.74 8.71 -6.50
C LYS A 107 -2.92 8.79 -5.53
N GLU A 108 -3.37 10.01 -5.24
CA GLU A 108 -4.57 10.23 -4.44
C GLU A 108 -5.78 9.49 -5.05
N GLY A 109 -6.45 8.67 -4.24
CA GLY A 109 -7.59 7.84 -4.66
C GLY A 109 -7.23 6.43 -5.17
N ASP A 110 -5.94 6.10 -5.30
CA ASP A 110 -5.53 4.74 -5.63
C ASP A 110 -5.85 3.75 -4.51
N ARG A 111 -6.24 2.54 -4.89
CA ARG A 111 -6.35 1.37 -4.01
C ARG A 111 -5.45 0.26 -4.51
N TRP A 112 -4.43 -0.10 -3.72
CA TRP A 112 -3.45 -1.11 -4.10
C TRP A 112 -3.33 -2.19 -3.04
N GLN A 113 -3.24 -3.45 -3.45
CA GLN A 113 -2.82 -4.53 -2.57
C GLN A 113 -1.31 -4.71 -2.67
N LEU A 114 -0.61 -4.76 -1.54
CA LEU A 114 0.83 -5.01 -1.47
C LEU A 114 1.14 -6.41 -0.93
N PHE A 115 2.25 -6.96 -1.34
CA PHE A 115 2.80 -8.20 -0.80
C PHE A 115 4.25 -7.92 -0.46
N ILE A 116 4.61 -8.05 0.82
CA ILE A 116 5.86 -7.57 1.42
C ILE A 116 6.66 -8.73 2.00
#